data_AF-A0A178DFF4-F1
#
_entry.id   AF-A0A178DFF4-F1
#
_cell.length_a   1.000
_cell.length_b   1.000
_cell.length_c   1.000
_cell.angle_alpha   90.00
_cell.angle_beta   90.00
_cell.angle_gamma   90.00
#
_symmetry.space_group_name_H-M   'P 1'
#
loop_
_entity.id
_entity.type
_entity.pdbx_description
1 polymer ?
#
loop_
_entity_poly.entity_id
_entity_poly.type
_entity_poly.pdbx_seq_one_letter_code
_entity_poly.pdbx_strand_id
1 'polypeptide(L)'
;MKDAREIFSWTEKQKHLAIQLWLALDGESRTVQIQALLDSLCSFLHTTYTSSPLTLGFIQYLAVLSIDVETRRLRTAKNYSYMLAGIVYCIRVLSAEKLLPQIRRDELTDDDWDDFLEARKKYLADGSHSPMSETLSLLAYGKHIAQNQGNTGNAYWSEDKKIFYLNGRPIIVERF
;
A
#
# COMPACT_ATOMS: atom_id res chain seq x y z
N MET A 1 -16.86 -17.78 12.88
CA MET A 1 -16.11 -16.83 12.03
C MET A 1 -16.63 -15.45 12.34
N LYS A 2 -15.76 -14.52 12.73
CA LYS A 2 -16.14 -13.11 12.82
C LYS A 2 -16.48 -12.61 11.42
N ASP A 3 -17.47 -11.73 11.31
CA ASP A 3 -17.84 -11.10 10.06
C ASP A 3 -16.63 -10.34 9.48
N ALA A 4 -16.41 -10.36 8.17
CA ALA A 4 -15.34 -9.58 7.54
C ALA A 4 -15.44 -8.09 7.88
N ARG A 5 -16.66 -7.59 8.13
CA ARG A 5 -16.95 -6.23 8.62
C ARG A 5 -16.42 -5.95 10.02
N GLU A 6 -16.27 -6.98 10.86
CA GLU A 6 -15.65 -6.86 12.19
C GLU A 6 -14.12 -6.85 12.11
N ILE A 7 -13.55 -7.33 11.01
CA ILE A 7 -12.10 -7.40 10.80
C ILE A 7 -11.57 -6.08 10.23
N PHE A 8 -12.31 -5.44 9.32
CA PHE A 8 -11.96 -4.15 8.73
C PHE A 8 -12.69 -2.98 9.40
N SER A 9 -12.12 -2.49 10.51
CA SER A 9 -12.68 -1.39 11.29
C SER A 9 -12.47 -0.03 10.59
N TRP A 10 -13.36 0.33 9.68
CA TRP A 10 -13.39 1.68 9.10
C TRP A 10 -13.90 2.68 10.14
N THR A 11 -13.27 3.85 10.18
CA THR A 11 -13.76 4.98 10.99
C THR A 11 -15.04 5.55 10.39
N GLU A 12 -15.84 6.26 11.19
CA GLU A 12 -17.05 6.94 10.70
C GLU A 12 -16.72 7.94 9.57
N LYS A 13 -15.57 8.62 9.66
CA LYS A 13 -15.08 9.50 8.59
C LYS A 13 -14.83 8.73 7.29
N GLN A 14 -14.16 7.58 7.35
CA GLN A 14 -13.87 6.74 6.17
C GLN A 14 -15.17 6.23 5.53
N LYS A 15 -16.15 5.80 6.34
CA LYS A 15 -17.47 5.37 5.85
C LYS A 15 -18.19 6.52 5.16
N HIS A 16 -18.21 7.70 5.77
CA HIS A 16 -18.85 8.88 5.20
C HIS A 16 -18.23 9.28 3.85
N LEU A 17 -16.91 9.32 3.76
CA LEU A 17 -16.19 9.66 2.52
C LEU A 17 -16.40 8.61 1.43
N ALA A 18 -16.52 7.32 1.78
CA ALA A 18 -16.87 6.28 0.83
C ALA A 18 -18.29 6.45 0.26
N ILE A 19 -19.26 6.88 1.08
CA ILE A 19 -20.61 7.22 0.62
C ILE A 19 -20.57 8.44 -0.30
N GLN A 20 -19.81 9.49 0.05
CA GLN A 20 -19.66 10.66 -0.80
C GLN A 20 -19.05 10.32 -2.16
N LEU A 21 -18.01 9.47 -2.18
CA LEU A 21 -17.45 8.94 -3.42
C LEU A 21 -18.50 8.18 -4.24
N TRP A 22 -19.26 7.29 -3.61
CA TRP A 22 -20.33 6.55 -4.28
C TRP A 22 -21.35 7.48 -4.95
N LEU A 23 -21.82 8.50 -4.23
CA LEU A 23 -22.76 9.48 -4.76
C LEU A 23 -22.15 10.32 -5.89
N ALA A 24 -20.89 10.72 -5.76
CA ALA A 24 -20.20 11.49 -6.81
C ALA A 24 -20.05 10.70 -8.12
N LEU A 25 -19.93 9.37 -8.05
CA LEU A 25 -19.85 8.53 -9.24
C LEU A 25 -21.18 8.47 -10.03
N ASP A 26 -22.31 8.88 -9.45
CA ASP A 26 -23.65 8.77 -10.05
C ASP A 26 -24.06 10.01 -10.90
N GLY A 27 -23.10 10.69 -11.52
CA GLY A 27 -23.37 11.75 -12.51
C GLY A 27 -22.74 13.12 -12.23
N GLU A 28 -21.95 13.25 -11.17
CA GLU A 28 -21.20 14.48 -10.92
C GLU A 28 -20.07 14.70 -11.94
N SER A 29 -19.57 15.94 -12.00
CA SER A 29 -18.42 16.27 -12.86
C SER A 29 -17.18 15.46 -12.49
N ARG A 30 -16.29 15.23 -13.48
CA ARG A 30 -15.02 14.52 -13.28
C ARG A 30 -14.17 15.12 -12.16
N THR A 31 -14.19 16.43 -11.99
CA THR A 31 -13.46 17.13 -10.92
C THR A 31 -13.98 16.73 -9.54
N VAL A 32 -15.30 16.69 -9.36
CA VAL A 32 -15.94 16.28 -8.09
C VAL A 32 -15.65 14.80 -7.81
N GLN A 33 -15.72 13.94 -8.82
CA GLN A 33 -15.37 12.52 -8.69
C GLN A 33 -13.92 12.31 -8.23
N ILE A 34 -12.97 13.03 -8.85
CA ILE A 34 -11.55 12.96 -8.49
C ILE A 34 -11.31 13.46 -7.06
N GLN A 35 -11.96 14.56 -6.67
CA GLN A 35 -11.82 15.10 -5.31
C GLN A 35 -12.38 14.12 -4.27
N ALA A 36 -13.57 13.56 -4.51
CA ALA A 36 -14.18 12.58 -3.62
C ALA A 36 -13.32 11.30 -3.51
N LEU A 37 -12.71 10.87 -4.61
CA LEU A 37 -11.78 9.73 -4.62
C LEU A 37 -10.53 10.04 -3.79
N LEU A 38 -9.93 11.22 -4.00
CA LEU A 38 -8.75 11.66 -3.28
C LEU A 38 -9.03 11.76 -1.77
N ASP A 39 -10.17 12.33 -1.39
CA ASP A 39 -10.57 12.47 0.01
C ASP A 39 -10.76 11.10 0.67
N SER A 40 -11.45 10.18 -0.02
CA SER A 40 -11.64 8.81 0.43
C SER A 40 -10.29 8.10 0.64
N LEU A 41 -9.41 8.11 -0.37
CA LEU A 41 -8.09 7.47 -0.29
C LEU A 41 -7.22 8.09 0.81
N CYS A 42 -7.11 9.42 0.87
CA CYS A 42 -6.30 10.10 1.87
C CYS A 42 -6.84 9.91 3.29
N SER A 43 -8.13 9.61 3.48
CA SER A 43 -8.65 9.24 4.81
C SER A 43 -8.09 7.93 5.36
N PHE A 44 -7.62 7.02 4.49
CA PHE A 44 -6.91 5.81 4.89
C PHE A 44 -5.41 6.02 5.02
N LEU A 45 -4.83 6.99 4.30
CA LEU A 45 -3.39 7.27 4.29
C LEU A 45 -2.98 8.24 5.41
N HIS A 46 -3.79 9.25 5.70
CA HIS A 46 -3.53 10.30 6.70
C HIS A 46 -4.16 9.95 8.04
N THR A 47 -3.78 8.77 8.55
CA THR A 47 -4.21 8.27 9.85
C THR A 47 -3.00 7.79 10.64
N THR A 48 -3.18 7.64 11.95
CA THR A 48 -2.16 7.15 12.87
C THR A 48 -2.75 6.09 13.79
N TYR A 49 -1.92 5.14 14.22
CA TYR A 49 -2.31 4.16 15.23
C TYR A 49 -1.55 4.41 16.54
N THR A 50 -2.10 3.91 17.66
CA THR A 50 -1.47 4.02 18.99
C THR A 50 -0.90 2.70 19.48
N SER A 51 -1.60 1.60 19.24
CA SER A 51 -1.26 0.28 19.79
C SER A 51 -0.76 -0.69 18.72
N SER A 52 -1.47 -0.81 17.60
CA SER A 52 -1.13 -1.78 16.56
C SER A 52 -1.43 -1.27 15.15
N PRO A 53 -0.50 -1.43 14.19
CA PRO A 53 -0.70 -1.01 12.81
C PRO A 53 -1.79 -1.81 12.10
N LEU A 54 -2.07 -3.04 12.54
CA LEU A 54 -3.14 -3.88 11.99
C LEU A 54 -4.55 -3.39 12.33
N THR A 55 -4.68 -2.33 13.14
CA THR A 55 -5.97 -1.63 13.33
C THR A 55 -6.30 -0.72 12.15
N LEU A 56 -5.32 -0.39 11.30
CA LEU A 56 -5.52 0.46 10.12
C LEU A 56 -5.96 -0.38 8.92
N GLY A 57 -7.11 -0.04 8.35
CA GLY A 57 -7.66 -0.76 7.19
C GLY A 57 -6.70 -0.81 5.99
N PHE A 58 -5.88 0.22 5.78
CA PHE A 58 -4.87 0.22 4.72
C PHE A 58 -3.78 -0.84 4.94
N ILE A 59 -3.33 -1.02 6.18
CA ILE A 59 -2.31 -2.04 6.51
C ILE A 59 -2.89 -3.44 6.41
N GLN A 60 -4.15 -3.62 6.80
CA GLN A 60 -4.85 -4.89 6.58
C GLN A 60 -4.98 -5.22 5.08
N TYR A 61 -5.29 -4.22 4.25
CA TYR A 61 -5.28 -4.37 2.79
C TYR A 61 -3.89 -4.79 2.26
N LEU A 62 -2.81 -4.17 2.74
CA LEU A 62 -1.45 -4.59 2.39
C LEU A 62 -1.16 -6.04 2.82
N ALA A 63 -1.60 -6.44 4.01
CA ALA A 63 -1.47 -7.83 4.45
C ALA A 63 -2.17 -8.80 3.48
N VAL A 64 -3.38 -8.48 3.00
CA VAL A 64 -4.08 -9.27 1.98
C VAL A 64 -3.34 -9.23 0.64
N LEU A 65 -2.81 -8.08 0.23
CA LEU A 65 -2.03 -7.91 -1.01
C LEU A 65 -0.78 -8.79 -1.05
N SER A 66 -0.24 -9.13 0.12
CA SER A 66 0.88 -10.06 0.26
C SER A 66 0.52 -11.51 -0.08
N ILE A 67 -0.77 -11.85 -0.22
CA ILE A 67 -1.23 -13.19 -0.63
C ILE A 67 -1.24 -13.27 -2.16
N ASP A 68 -0.62 -14.32 -2.69
CA ASP A 68 -0.69 -14.68 -4.08
C ASP A 68 -1.95 -15.51 -4.35
N VAL A 69 -2.85 -14.99 -5.19
CA VAL A 69 -4.19 -15.56 -5.41
C VAL A 69 -4.11 -16.91 -6.14
N GLU A 70 -3.15 -17.07 -7.06
CA GLU A 70 -2.99 -18.30 -7.84
C GLU A 70 -2.46 -19.44 -6.97
N THR A 71 -1.45 -19.16 -6.17
CA THR A 71 -0.77 -20.19 -5.36
C THR A 71 -1.35 -20.33 -3.95
N ARG A 72 -2.20 -19.40 -3.51
CA ARG A 72 -2.74 -19.28 -2.14
C ARG A 72 -1.64 -19.23 -1.06
N ARG A 73 -0.47 -18.70 -1.41
CA ARG A 73 0.69 -18.56 -0.51
C ARG A 73 1.06 -17.10 -0.34
N LEU A 74 1.86 -16.80 0.68
CA LEU A 74 2.47 -15.47 0.81
C LEU A 74 3.48 -15.27 -0.33
N ARG A 75 3.46 -14.08 -0.93
CA ARG A 75 4.44 -13.64 -1.91
C ARG A 75 5.83 -13.61 -1.27
N THR A 76 6.85 -13.92 -2.06
CA THR A 76 8.24 -13.79 -1.62
C THR A 76 8.57 -12.33 -1.31
N ALA A 77 9.54 -12.10 -0.42
CA ALA A 77 9.98 -10.74 -0.07
C ALA A 77 10.43 -9.95 -1.32
N LYS A 78 11.08 -10.62 -2.28
CA LYS A 78 11.44 -10.04 -3.58
C LYS A 78 10.21 -9.53 -4.33
N ASN A 79 9.19 -10.36 -4.53
CA ASN A 79 8.02 -9.98 -5.31
C ASN A 79 7.15 -8.92 -4.58
N TYR A 80 7.01 -9.06 -3.27
CA TYR A 80 6.18 -8.15 -2.49
C TYR A 80 6.83 -6.78 -2.28
N SER A 81 8.16 -6.71 -2.14
CA SER A 81 8.87 -5.43 -1.99
C SER A 81 8.74 -4.51 -3.20
N TYR A 82 8.65 -5.04 -4.42
CA TYR A 82 8.35 -4.21 -5.61
C TYR A 82 6.94 -3.60 -5.53
N MET A 83 5.94 -4.37 -5.08
CA MET A 83 4.58 -3.87 -4.89
C MET A 83 4.54 -2.78 -3.81
N LEU A 84 5.21 -3.02 -2.67
CA LEU A 84 5.33 -2.02 -1.59
C LEU A 84 6.01 -0.74 -2.07
N ALA A 85 7.06 -0.82 -2.90
CA ALA A 85 7.70 0.37 -3.47
C ALA A 85 6.74 1.17 -4.35
N GLY A 86 5.92 0.49 -5.16
CA GLY A 86 4.83 1.13 -5.92
C GLY A 86 3.80 1.81 -5.01
N ILE A 87 3.40 1.14 -3.92
CA ILE A 87 2.50 1.72 -2.93
C ILE A 87 3.12 2.97 -2.27
N VAL A 88 4.38 2.93 -1.85
CA VAL A 88 5.08 4.11 -1.28
C VAL A 88 5.03 5.29 -2.25
N TYR A 89 5.26 5.04 -3.54
CA TYR A 89 5.14 6.08 -4.57
C TYR A 89 3.72 6.63 -4.65
N CYS A 90 2.70 5.76 -4.73
CA CYS A 90 1.29 6.18 -4.78
C CYS A 90 0.89 7.01 -3.55
N ILE A 91 1.28 6.59 -2.33
CA ILE A 91 0.97 7.34 -1.10
C ILE A 91 1.57 8.75 -1.17
N ARG A 92 2.82 8.89 -1.64
CA ARG A 92 3.48 10.19 -1.77
C ARG A 92 2.75 11.09 -2.77
N VAL A 93 2.41 10.56 -3.95
CA VAL A 93 1.74 11.33 -5.00
C VAL A 93 0.34 11.76 -4.55
N LEU A 94 -0.48 10.84 -4.03
CA LEU A 94 -1.83 11.16 -3.56
C LEU A 94 -1.79 12.15 -2.39
N SER A 95 -0.86 11.97 -1.45
CA SER A 95 -0.73 12.89 -0.32
C SER A 95 -0.24 14.27 -0.74
N ALA A 96 0.69 14.34 -1.70
CA ALA A 96 1.13 15.62 -2.25
C ALA A 96 -0.01 16.34 -2.96
N GLU A 97 -0.82 15.63 -3.75
CA GLU A 97 -2.00 16.23 -4.41
C GLU A 97 -3.05 16.69 -3.38
N LYS A 98 -3.24 15.94 -2.29
CA LYS A 98 -4.21 16.31 -1.25
C LYS A 98 -3.78 17.52 -0.42
N LEU A 99 -2.49 17.64 -0.13
CA LEU A 99 -1.94 18.67 0.75
C LEU A 99 -1.50 19.92 -0.03
N LEU A 100 -1.03 19.76 -1.26
CA LEU A 100 -0.57 20.84 -2.15
C LEU A 100 -1.16 20.64 -3.56
N PRO A 101 -2.48 20.84 -3.73
CA PRO A 101 -3.18 20.60 -4.99
C PRO A 101 -2.56 21.40 -6.12
N GLN A 102 -2.29 20.76 -7.25
CA GLN A 102 -1.62 21.43 -8.37
C GLN A 102 -2.38 22.67 -8.84
N ILE A 103 -3.72 22.60 -8.83
CA ILE A 103 -4.61 23.66 -9.33
C ILE A 103 -4.52 24.97 -8.53
N ARG A 104 -3.99 24.92 -7.30
CA ARG A 104 -3.87 26.09 -6.41
C ARG A 104 -2.43 26.51 -6.14
N ARG A 105 -1.45 25.94 -6.86
CA ARG A 105 -0.02 26.17 -6.53
C ARG A 105 0.43 27.62 -6.62
N ASP A 106 -0.12 28.36 -7.57
CA ASP A 106 0.21 29.78 -7.75
C ASP A 106 -0.46 30.67 -6.69
N GLU A 107 -1.39 30.12 -5.90
CA GLU A 107 -2.13 30.81 -4.84
C GLU A 107 -1.65 30.39 -3.43
N LEU A 108 -0.63 29.52 -3.33
CA LEU A 108 -0.15 29.01 -2.04
C LEU A 108 0.58 30.09 -1.25
N THR A 109 0.29 30.13 0.04
CA THR A 109 0.93 31.02 1.01
C THR A 109 1.98 30.26 1.82
N ASP A 110 2.80 30.99 2.60
CA ASP A 110 3.75 30.39 3.53
C ASP A 110 3.04 29.50 4.57
N ASP A 111 1.84 29.89 5.01
CA ASP A 111 1.02 29.10 5.95
C ASP A 111 0.61 27.75 5.34
N ASP A 112 0.25 27.70 4.04
CA ASP A 112 -0.07 26.44 3.35
C ASP A 112 1.15 25.50 3.30
N TRP A 113 2.35 26.06 3.19
CA TRP A 113 3.60 25.29 3.20
C TRP A 113 3.90 24.73 4.59
N ASP A 114 3.69 25.50 5.65
CA ASP A 114 3.85 25.04 7.03
C ASP A 114 2.87 23.91 7.36
N ASP A 115 1.60 24.05 6.97
CA ASP A 115 0.59 23.00 7.10
C ASP A 115 0.99 21.72 6.34
N PHE A 116 1.55 21.86 5.13
CA PHE A 116 2.09 20.73 4.38
C PHE A 116 3.26 20.05 5.11
N LEU A 117 4.20 20.81 5.65
CA LEU A 117 5.37 20.27 6.34
C LEU A 117 4.97 19.52 7.60
N GLU A 118 4.02 20.04 8.37
CA GLU A 118 3.47 19.37 9.55
C GLU A 118 2.71 18.10 9.17
N ALA A 119 1.84 18.15 8.15
CA ALA A 119 1.15 16.96 7.66
C ALA A 119 2.13 15.91 7.12
N ARG A 120 3.18 16.32 6.40
CA ARG A 120 4.24 15.43 5.90
C ARG A 120 4.98 14.76 7.06
N LYS A 121 5.35 15.51 8.10
CA LYS A 121 6.00 14.97 9.30
C LYS A 121 5.10 13.96 10.03
N LYS A 122 3.81 14.28 10.14
CA LYS A 122 2.83 13.46 10.85
C LYS A 122 2.41 12.19 10.11
N TYR A 123 2.32 12.22 8.77
CA TYR A 123 1.72 11.11 8.01
C TYR A 123 2.65 10.45 7.00
N LEU A 124 3.74 11.11 6.58
CA LEU A 124 4.59 10.65 5.48
C LEU A 124 6.03 10.34 5.89
N ALA A 125 6.40 10.64 7.14
CA ALA A 125 7.72 10.33 7.68
C ALA A 125 7.78 8.89 8.22
N ASP A 126 8.99 8.35 8.26
CA ASP A 126 9.26 7.12 9.01
C ASP A 126 9.15 7.37 10.52
N GLY A 127 8.77 6.35 11.29
CA GLY A 127 8.49 6.43 12.73
C GLY A 127 7.21 7.19 13.11
N SER A 128 6.37 7.59 12.15
CA SER A 128 5.17 8.43 12.41
C SER A 128 3.93 7.65 12.86
N HIS A 129 4.03 6.33 13.08
CA HIS A 129 2.89 5.43 13.35
C HIS A 129 1.75 5.58 12.33
N SER A 130 2.12 5.81 11.07
CA SER A 130 1.19 6.02 9.96
C SER A 130 1.29 4.88 8.94
N PRO A 131 0.31 4.76 8.02
CA PRO A 131 0.40 3.83 6.89
C PRO A 131 1.70 3.94 6.09
N MET A 132 2.22 5.15 5.88
CA MET A 132 3.50 5.35 5.19
C MET A 132 4.65 4.74 5.99
N SER A 133 4.71 5.02 7.29
CA SER A 133 5.76 4.50 8.18
C SER A 133 5.82 2.98 8.15
N GLU A 134 4.66 2.32 8.26
CA GLU A 134 4.57 0.86 8.20
C GLU A 134 4.96 0.30 6.84
N THR A 135 4.52 0.96 5.75
CA THR A 135 4.87 0.54 4.40
C THR A 135 6.38 0.68 4.15
N LEU A 136 7.02 1.74 4.65
CA LEU A 136 8.47 1.93 4.59
C LEU A 136 9.21 0.85 5.41
N SER A 137 8.74 0.56 6.62
CA SER A 137 9.29 -0.50 7.47
C SER A 137 9.21 -1.87 6.80
N LEU A 138 8.04 -2.24 6.26
CA LEU A 138 7.83 -3.48 5.51
C LEU A 138 8.70 -3.54 4.24
N LEU A 139 8.84 -2.42 3.53
CA LEU A 139 9.68 -2.34 2.33
C LEU A 139 11.16 -2.54 2.68
N ALA A 140 11.66 -1.89 3.73
CA ALA A 140 13.03 -2.03 4.20
C ALA A 140 13.31 -3.47 4.62
N TYR A 141 12.40 -4.07 5.41
CA TYR A 141 12.50 -5.47 5.82
C TYR A 141 12.49 -6.42 4.61
N GLY A 142 11.53 -6.25 3.68
CA GLY A 142 11.44 -7.06 2.48
C GLY A 142 12.68 -6.98 1.59
N LYS A 143 13.26 -5.77 1.44
CA LYS A 143 14.53 -5.58 0.73
C LYS A 143 15.70 -6.28 1.41
N HIS A 144 15.80 -6.19 2.74
CA HIS A 144 16.84 -6.87 3.51
C HIS A 144 16.77 -8.39 3.29
N ILE A 145 15.58 -8.98 3.40
CA ILE A 145 15.38 -10.42 3.13
C ILE A 145 15.72 -10.76 1.68
N ALA A 146 15.25 -9.98 0.71
CA ALA A 146 15.52 -10.23 -0.70
C ALA A 146 17.01 -10.15 -1.06
N GLN A 147 17.76 -9.23 -0.44
CA GLN A 147 19.21 -9.11 -0.62
C GLN A 147 19.95 -10.31 -0.01
N ASN A 148 19.55 -10.75 1.19
CA ASN A 148 20.22 -11.84 1.90
C ASN A 148 19.87 -13.23 1.36
N GLN A 149 18.72 -13.39 0.70
CA GLN A 149 18.33 -14.66 0.08
C GLN A 149 19.09 -14.96 -1.22
N GLY A 150 19.85 -14.04 -1.82
CA GLY A 150 20.46 -14.29 -3.13
C GLY A 150 19.43 -14.80 -4.17
N ASN A 151 19.87 -15.56 -5.17
CA ASN A 151 18.96 -16.13 -6.19
C ASN A 151 18.32 -17.48 -5.78
N THR A 152 18.56 -17.97 -4.55
CA THR A 152 18.16 -19.33 -4.14
C THR A 152 16.66 -19.53 -3.95
N GLY A 153 15.87 -18.45 -3.82
CA GLY A 153 14.40 -18.53 -3.81
C GLY A 153 13.76 -18.60 -5.21
N ASN A 154 14.49 -18.21 -6.25
CA ASN A 154 13.97 -18.16 -7.62
C ASN A 154 14.41 -19.35 -8.46
N ALA A 155 15.41 -20.11 -8.05
CA ALA A 155 15.98 -21.21 -8.81
C ALA A 155 16.28 -22.36 -7.85
N TYR A 156 15.47 -23.42 -7.88
CA TYR A 156 15.71 -24.61 -7.07
C TYR A 156 15.37 -25.88 -7.84
N TRP A 157 16.02 -26.99 -7.50
CA TRP A 157 15.77 -28.29 -8.12
C TRP A 157 14.79 -29.10 -7.27
N SER A 158 13.96 -29.91 -7.92
CA SER A 158 13.33 -31.06 -7.24
C SER A 158 14.40 -31.99 -6.68
N GLU A 159 14.05 -32.75 -5.65
CA GLU A 159 14.99 -33.65 -4.96
C GLU A 159 15.61 -34.70 -5.92
N ASP A 160 14.83 -35.14 -6.91
CA ASP A 160 15.25 -36.06 -7.97
C ASP A 160 16.00 -35.39 -9.15
N LYS A 161 16.18 -34.07 -9.10
CA LYS A 161 16.82 -33.23 -10.12
C LYS A 161 16.21 -33.31 -11.52
N LYS A 162 14.94 -33.72 -11.66
CA LYS A 162 14.23 -33.75 -12.95
C LYS A 162 13.52 -32.45 -13.29
N ILE A 163 13.17 -31.67 -12.27
CA ILE A 163 12.41 -30.43 -12.42
C ILE A 163 13.27 -29.30 -11.85
N PHE A 164 13.54 -28.31 -12.68
CA PHE A 164 14.11 -27.05 -12.24
C PHE A 164 12.97 -26.05 -12.06
N TYR A 165 12.84 -25.47 -10.89
CA TYR A 165 11.84 -24.44 -10.61
C TYR A 165 12.47 -23.07 -10.78
N LEU A 166 11.96 -22.29 -11.75
CA LEU A 166 12.30 -20.89 -11.93
C LEU A 166 11.10 -20.00 -11.53
N ASN A 167 11.24 -19.18 -10.49
CA ASN A 167 10.16 -18.37 -9.92
C ASN A 167 8.91 -19.20 -9.55
N GLY A 168 9.10 -20.42 -9.04
CA GLY A 168 8.02 -21.35 -8.72
C GLY A 168 7.37 -22.04 -9.94
N ARG A 169 7.76 -21.69 -11.17
CA ARG A 169 7.30 -22.38 -12.38
C ARG A 169 8.19 -23.60 -12.65
N PRO A 170 7.62 -24.80 -12.84
CA PRO A 170 8.38 -25.99 -13.15
C PRO A 170 8.88 -25.95 -14.60
N ILE A 171 10.17 -26.26 -14.78
CA ILE A 171 10.81 -26.52 -16.06
C ILE A 171 11.24 -27.98 -16.03
N ILE A 172 10.56 -28.81 -16.82
CA ILE A 172 10.89 -30.23 -16.94
C ILE A 172 12.13 -30.33 -17.82
N VAL A 173 13.20 -30.89 -17.26
CA VAL A 173 14.43 -31.13 -18.00
C VAL A 173 14.34 -32.53 -18.58
N GLU A 174 13.74 -32.66 -19.77
CA GLU A 174 13.86 -33.88 -20.56
C GLU A 174 15.29 -33.95 -21.09
N ARG A 175 15.98 -35.06 -20.80
CA ARG A 175 17.32 -35.32 -21.34
C ARG A 175 17.21 -35.34 -22.88
N PHE A 176 18.04 -34.52 -23.53
CA PHE A 176 18.43 -34.76 -24.91
C PHE A 176 19.02 -36.17 -25.07
#